data_AF-M0DDI2-F1
#
_entry.id   AF-M0DDI2-F1
#
_cell.length_a   1.000
_cell.length_b   1.000
_cell.length_c   1.000
_cell.angle_alpha   90.00
_cell.angle_beta   90.00
_cell.angle_gamma   90.00
#
_symmetry.space_group_name_H-M   'P 1'
#
loop_
_entity.id
_entity.type
_entity.pdbx_description
1 polymer ?
#
loop_
_entity_poly.entity_id
_entity_poly.type
_entity_poly.pdbx_seq_one_letter_code
_entity_poly.pdbx_strand_id
1 'polypeptide(L)'
;MKFKLVPAPPDELGFVADAQRAVPLVPGTEDDCCARLLRRLDLPSRDVARTWLTFLRALELAEETADGSFVRLQREPTETHLRDAFRRRVYGASDVLDALSPDPKTVEDVFAGFDDRVPAWERHRAVENWRDVWTERVGRILDWLVLLGLAAAEGSGYVGVE
;
A
#
# COMPACT_ATOMS: atom_id res chain seq x y z
N MET A 1 5.90 13.68 -1.04
CA MET A 1 5.14 13.18 0.13
C MET A 1 5.10 11.66 0.06
N LYS A 2 5.22 10.95 1.21
CA LYS A 2 5.06 9.49 1.29
C LYS A 2 3.79 9.14 2.09
N PHE A 3 3.16 8.02 1.78
CA PHE A 3 1.90 7.55 2.35
C PHE A 3 2.12 6.28 3.18
N LYS A 4 1.45 6.18 4.33
CA LYS A 4 1.59 5.02 5.22
C LYS A 4 0.53 3.95 5.01
N LEU A 5 -0.67 4.34 4.57
CA LEU A 5 -1.79 3.42 4.39
C LEU A 5 -1.53 2.52 3.17
N VAL A 6 -1.48 1.22 3.43
CA VAL A 6 -1.27 0.16 2.44
C VAL A 6 -2.33 -0.91 2.71
N PRO A 7 -3.27 -1.16 1.79
CA PRO A 7 -4.26 -2.21 1.94
C PRO A 7 -3.58 -3.59 1.87
N ALA A 8 -4.28 -4.64 2.31
CA ALA A 8 -3.88 -5.99 1.94
C ALA A 8 -3.83 -6.09 0.40
N PRO A 9 -2.78 -6.70 -0.19
CA PRO A 9 -2.73 -6.87 -1.63
C PRO A 9 -3.86 -7.78 -2.10
N PRO A 10 -4.46 -7.49 -3.27
CA PRO A 10 -5.39 -8.39 -3.92
C PRO A 10 -4.66 -9.60 -4.50
N ASP A 11 -5.41 -10.64 -4.86
CA ASP A 11 -4.85 -11.83 -5.52
C ASP A 11 -4.25 -11.51 -6.90
N GLU A 12 -4.80 -10.51 -7.60
CA GLU A 12 -4.39 -10.12 -8.94
C GLU A 12 -4.18 -8.61 -9.05
N LEU A 13 -3.11 -8.22 -9.75
CA LEU A 13 -2.76 -6.80 -9.94
C LEU A 13 -3.84 -6.02 -10.70
N GLY A 14 -4.66 -6.70 -11.52
CA GLY A 14 -5.80 -6.13 -12.25
C GLY A 14 -6.81 -5.43 -11.34
N PHE A 15 -6.92 -5.86 -10.07
CA PHE A 15 -7.81 -5.24 -9.09
C PHE A 15 -7.47 -3.76 -8.83
N VAL A 16 -6.21 -3.34 -8.99
CA VAL A 16 -5.81 -1.92 -8.87
C VAL A 16 -6.51 -1.06 -9.94
N ALA A 17 -6.65 -1.58 -11.16
CA ALA A 17 -7.35 -0.89 -12.23
C ALA A 17 -8.86 -0.80 -11.94
N ASP A 18 -9.46 -1.85 -11.37
CA ASP A 18 -10.86 -1.80 -10.91
C ASP A 18 -11.07 -0.80 -9.79
N ALA A 19 -10.16 -0.77 -8.81
CA ALA A 19 -10.17 0.18 -7.72
C ALA A 19 -10.08 1.62 -8.23
N GLN A 20 -9.15 1.90 -9.15
CA GLN A 20 -9.06 3.19 -9.83
C GLN A 20 -10.36 3.53 -10.57
N ARG A 21 -10.93 2.59 -11.33
CA ARG A 21 -12.18 2.82 -12.08
C ARG A 21 -13.37 3.14 -11.17
N ALA A 22 -13.39 2.64 -9.94
CA ALA A 22 -14.43 2.91 -8.97
C ALA A 22 -14.43 4.38 -8.49
N VAL A 23 -13.25 5.00 -8.42
CA VAL A 23 -13.09 6.43 -8.11
C VAL A 23 -13.79 7.28 -9.19
N PRO A 24 -14.60 8.27 -8.81
CA PRO A 24 -15.35 9.06 -9.79
C PRO A 24 -14.44 10.05 -10.55
N LEU A 25 -14.81 10.39 -11.78
CA LEU A 25 -14.17 11.46 -12.57
C LEU A 25 -14.60 12.86 -12.13
N VAL A 26 -15.79 12.96 -11.55
CA VAL A 26 -16.33 14.19 -10.96
C VAL A 26 -16.51 13.92 -9.48
N PRO A 27 -15.76 14.62 -8.60
CA PRO A 27 -15.82 14.37 -7.17
C PRO A 27 -17.22 14.65 -6.61
N GLY A 28 -17.67 13.76 -5.73
CA GLY A 28 -18.78 13.99 -4.80
C GLY A 28 -18.20 14.25 -3.42
N THR A 29 -18.72 13.59 -2.38
CA THR A 29 -18.08 13.59 -1.05
C THR A 29 -17.07 12.46 -0.88
N GLU A 30 -16.20 12.51 0.14
CA GLU A 30 -15.36 11.36 0.54
C GLU A 30 -16.23 10.12 0.84
N ASP A 31 -17.36 10.32 1.52
CA ASP A 31 -18.31 9.27 1.86
C ASP A 31 -18.90 8.59 0.62
N ASP A 32 -19.18 9.36 -0.44
CA ASP A 32 -19.62 8.83 -1.73
C ASP A 32 -18.51 8.02 -2.40
N CYS A 33 -17.27 8.49 -2.33
CA CYS A 33 -16.13 7.77 -2.89
C CYS A 33 -15.94 6.41 -2.19
N CYS A 34 -15.96 6.40 -0.85
CA CYS A 34 -15.90 5.17 -0.06
C CYS A 34 -17.06 4.22 -0.39
N ALA A 35 -18.30 4.74 -0.43
CA ALA A 35 -19.48 3.94 -0.76
C ALA A 35 -19.42 3.33 -2.17
N ARG A 36 -18.83 4.05 -3.13
CA ARG A 36 -18.62 3.54 -4.49
C ARG A 36 -17.62 2.39 -4.54
N LEU A 37 -16.49 2.51 -3.84
CA LEU A 37 -15.49 1.45 -3.76
C LEU A 37 -16.09 0.19 -3.10
N LEU A 38 -16.75 0.36 -1.96
CA LEU A 38 -17.46 -0.72 -1.26
C LEU A 38 -18.38 -1.50 -2.21
N ARG A 39 -19.29 -0.79 -2.87
CA ARG A 39 -20.29 -1.41 -3.75
C ARG A 39 -19.69 -2.08 -4.97
N ARG A 40 -18.59 -1.57 -5.51
CA ARG A 40 -18.02 -2.05 -6.79
C ARG A 40 -16.99 -3.16 -6.63
N LEU A 41 -16.34 -3.20 -5.48
CA LEU A 41 -15.19 -4.08 -5.23
C LEU A 41 -15.45 -5.05 -4.06
N ASP A 42 -16.67 -5.04 -3.50
CA ASP A 42 -17.09 -5.87 -2.37
C ASP A 42 -16.15 -5.76 -1.15
N LEU A 43 -15.69 -4.54 -0.85
CA LEU A 43 -14.78 -4.31 0.27
C LEU A 43 -15.51 -4.55 1.60
N PRO A 44 -14.81 -5.03 2.64
CA PRO A 44 -15.46 -5.42 3.89
C PRO A 44 -15.90 -4.24 4.76
N SER A 45 -15.33 -3.04 4.56
CA SER A 45 -15.66 -1.88 5.39
C SER A 45 -15.29 -0.53 4.74
N ARG A 46 -15.88 0.54 5.25
CA ARG A 46 -15.52 1.92 4.86
C ARG A 46 -14.06 2.26 5.13
N ASP A 47 -13.48 1.75 6.21
CA ASP A 47 -12.06 2.01 6.53
C ASP A 47 -11.12 1.34 5.52
N VAL A 48 -11.49 0.15 5.00
CA VAL A 48 -10.76 -0.48 3.91
C VAL A 48 -10.90 0.34 2.62
N ALA A 49 -12.09 0.86 2.33
CA ALA A 49 -12.28 1.75 1.18
C ALA A 49 -11.45 3.05 1.28
N ARG A 50 -11.40 3.69 2.46
CA ARG A 50 -10.56 4.88 2.71
C ARG A 50 -9.07 4.56 2.55
N THR A 51 -8.64 3.40 3.03
CA THR A 51 -7.28 2.90 2.85
C THR A 51 -6.95 2.76 1.36
N TRP A 52 -7.84 2.18 0.58
CA TRP A 52 -7.70 2.07 -0.88
C TRP A 52 -7.64 3.44 -1.57
N LEU A 53 -8.49 4.41 -1.22
CA LEU A 53 -8.44 5.77 -1.79
C LEU A 53 -7.09 6.45 -1.54
N THR A 54 -6.59 6.36 -0.30
CA THR A 54 -5.27 6.89 0.06
C THR A 54 -4.15 6.17 -0.68
N PHE A 55 -4.26 4.86 -0.86
CA PHE A 55 -3.30 4.06 -1.59
C PHE A 55 -3.30 4.37 -3.09
N LEU A 56 -4.46 4.55 -3.72
CA LEU A 56 -4.57 5.02 -5.11
C LEU A 56 -3.92 6.40 -5.30
N ARG A 57 -4.00 7.28 -4.29
CA ARG A 57 -3.26 8.56 -4.27
C ARG A 57 -1.75 8.36 -4.12
N ALA A 58 -1.32 7.37 -3.35
CA ALA A 58 0.08 6.97 -3.29
C ALA A 58 0.57 6.47 -4.65
N LEU A 59 -0.25 5.71 -5.37
CA LEU A 59 0.03 5.19 -6.70
C LEU A 59 -0.18 6.20 -7.84
N GLU A 60 -0.53 7.47 -7.54
CA GLU A 60 -0.79 8.52 -8.55
C GLU A 60 -1.93 8.16 -9.53
N LEU A 61 -2.92 7.39 -9.07
CA LEU A 61 -4.12 6.98 -9.82
C LEU A 61 -5.38 7.75 -9.41
N ALA A 62 -5.33 8.39 -8.25
CA ALA A 62 -6.35 9.30 -7.74
C ALA A 62 -5.70 10.50 -7.06
N GLU A 63 -6.46 11.58 -6.92
CA GLU A 63 -6.06 12.75 -6.16
C GLU A 63 -7.16 13.12 -5.17
N GLU A 64 -6.73 13.60 -4.00
CA GLU A 64 -7.62 14.15 -2.99
C GLU A 64 -7.80 15.64 -3.27
N THR A 65 -9.04 16.09 -3.36
CA THR A 65 -9.41 17.48 -3.60
C THR A 65 -9.31 18.31 -2.33
N ALA A 66 -9.45 19.64 -2.46
CA ALA A 66 -9.37 20.55 -1.32
C ALA A 66 -10.46 20.33 -0.25
N ASP A 67 -11.59 19.72 -0.60
CA ASP A 67 -12.69 19.39 0.30
C ASP A 67 -12.61 17.96 0.88
N GLY A 68 -11.52 17.21 0.61
CA GLY A 68 -11.28 15.86 1.11
C GLY A 68 -11.92 14.74 0.29
N SER A 69 -12.66 15.06 -0.78
CA SER A 69 -13.15 14.04 -1.72
C SER A 69 -12.03 13.54 -2.65
N PHE A 70 -12.31 12.51 -3.45
CA PHE A 70 -11.33 11.92 -4.36
C PHE A 70 -11.79 11.97 -5.80
N VAL A 71 -10.86 12.33 -6.69
CA VAL A 71 -11.04 12.31 -8.14
C VAL A 71 -10.07 11.33 -8.79
N ARG A 72 -10.56 10.62 -9.80
CA ARG A 72 -9.77 9.68 -10.59
C ARG A 72 -8.85 10.42 -11.54
N LEU A 73 -7.58 10.04 -11.58
CA LEU A 73 -6.63 10.51 -12.58
C LEU A 73 -6.71 9.65 -13.84
N GLN A 74 -6.58 10.30 -15.01
CA GLN A 74 -6.50 9.63 -16.31
C GLN A 74 -5.08 9.07 -16.53
N ARG A 75 -4.70 8.10 -15.71
CA ARG A 75 -3.41 7.43 -15.76
C ARG A 75 -3.61 5.94 -15.84
N GLU A 76 -2.93 5.28 -16.78
CA GLU A 76 -3.01 3.84 -16.89
C GLU A 76 -2.15 3.15 -15.80
N PRO A 77 -2.70 2.17 -15.04
CA PRO A 77 -1.98 1.47 -13.99
C PRO A 77 -1.08 0.37 -14.56
N THR A 78 -0.13 0.75 -15.41
CA THR A 78 0.85 -0.19 -15.97
C THR A 78 1.80 -0.71 -14.89
N GLU A 79 2.36 -1.91 -15.05
CA GLU A 79 3.31 -2.49 -14.08
C GLU A 79 4.46 -1.53 -13.76
N THR A 80 5.08 -0.95 -14.79
CA THR A 80 6.18 0.02 -14.62
C THR A 80 5.77 1.22 -13.77
N HIS A 81 4.58 1.79 -14.03
CA HIS A 81 4.07 2.92 -13.26
C HIS A 81 3.78 2.53 -11.81
N LEU A 82 3.15 1.37 -11.59
CA LEU A 82 2.83 0.89 -10.24
C LEU A 82 4.10 0.61 -9.42
N ARG A 83 5.10 -0.04 -10.02
CA ARG A 83 6.41 -0.30 -9.38
C ARG A 83 7.10 1.01 -8.97
N ASP A 84 7.18 2.00 -9.86
CA ASP A 84 7.80 3.30 -9.57
C ASP A 84 7.06 4.04 -8.45
N ALA A 85 5.74 4.22 -8.61
CA ALA A 85 4.94 4.98 -7.66
C ALA A 85 4.95 4.34 -6.27
N PHE A 86 4.83 3.00 -6.19
CA PHE A 86 4.91 2.25 -4.95
C PHE A 86 6.25 2.50 -4.23
N ARG A 87 7.38 2.27 -4.91
CA ARG A 87 8.73 2.46 -4.32
C ARG A 87 8.98 3.89 -3.84
N ARG A 88 8.60 4.90 -4.64
CA ARG A 88 8.83 6.32 -4.29
C ARG A 88 7.91 6.82 -3.18
N ARG A 89 6.63 6.44 -3.21
CA ARG A 89 5.56 7.16 -2.50
C ARG A 89 4.95 6.36 -1.36
N VAL A 90 5.11 5.04 -1.31
CA VAL A 90 4.74 4.28 -0.12
C VAL A 90 5.87 4.37 0.90
N TYR A 91 5.53 4.78 2.11
CA TYR A 91 6.49 4.91 3.19
C TYR A 91 7.08 3.54 3.54
N GLY A 92 8.41 3.43 3.53
CA GLY A 92 9.12 2.18 3.79
C GLY A 92 9.17 1.18 2.64
N ALA A 93 8.54 1.43 1.49
CA ALA A 93 8.57 0.47 0.38
C ALA A 93 10.00 0.26 -0.17
N SER A 94 10.75 1.34 -0.38
CA SER A 94 12.16 1.25 -0.77
C SER A 94 13.01 0.60 0.32
N ASP A 95 12.83 1.00 1.59
CA ASP A 95 13.61 0.48 2.70
C ASP A 95 13.39 -1.03 2.93
N VAL A 96 12.14 -1.51 2.79
CA VAL A 96 11.79 -2.94 2.87
C VAL A 96 12.38 -3.72 1.70
N LEU A 97 12.32 -3.17 0.49
CA LEU A 97 12.92 -3.80 -0.69
C LEU A 97 14.45 -3.90 -0.56
N ASP A 98 15.10 -2.82 -0.12
CA ASP A 98 16.56 -2.77 0.08
C ASP A 98 17.03 -3.72 1.20
N ALA A 99 16.13 -4.12 2.10
CA ALA A 99 16.42 -5.09 3.15
C ALA A 99 16.38 -6.55 2.66
N LEU A 100 15.82 -6.83 1.47
CA LEU A 100 15.79 -8.18 0.91
C LEU A 100 17.14 -8.59 0.31
N SER A 101 17.34 -9.90 0.20
CA SER A 101 18.54 -10.54 -0.35
C SER A 101 18.14 -11.76 -1.20
N PRO A 102 19.08 -12.37 -1.92
CA PRO A 102 18.86 -13.67 -2.54
C PRO A 102 18.51 -14.78 -1.53
N ASP A 103 18.98 -14.65 -0.28
CA ASP A 103 18.59 -15.55 0.81
C ASP A 103 17.21 -15.16 1.39
N PRO A 104 16.29 -16.12 1.61
CA PRO A 104 14.96 -15.84 2.16
C PRO A 104 14.99 -15.17 3.54
N LYS A 105 14.20 -14.12 3.71
CA LYS A 105 14.01 -13.42 4.99
C LYS A 105 12.55 -13.47 5.44
N THR A 106 12.33 -13.71 6.74
CA THR A 106 10.99 -13.61 7.33
C THR A 106 10.57 -12.15 7.45
N VAL A 107 9.28 -11.90 7.73
CA VAL A 107 8.77 -10.55 7.98
C VAL A 107 9.49 -9.93 9.17
N GLU A 108 9.77 -10.72 10.20
CA GLU A 108 10.48 -10.33 11.41
C GLU A 108 11.93 -9.92 11.11
N ASP A 109 12.63 -10.67 10.26
CA ASP A 109 14.01 -10.34 9.84
C ASP A 109 14.06 -9.01 9.09
N VAL A 110 13.12 -8.79 8.16
CA VAL A 110 13.02 -7.53 7.41
C VAL A 110 12.63 -6.38 8.35
N PHE A 111 11.68 -6.60 9.26
CA PHE A 111 11.28 -5.60 10.24
C PHE A 111 12.43 -5.21 11.17
N ALA A 112 13.27 -6.15 11.60
CA ALA A 112 14.45 -5.85 12.42
C ALA A 112 15.40 -4.84 11.74
N GLY A 113 15.57 -4.95 10.41
CA GLY A 113 16.32 -3.97 9.63
C GLY A 113 15.60 -2.63 9.40
N PHE A 114 14.27 -2.62 9.53
CA PHE A 114 13.42 -1.45 9.35
C PHE A 114 13.13 -0.69 10.66
N ASP A 115 13.34 -1.29 11.85
CA ASP A 115 12.86 -0.78 13.14
C ASP A 115 13.24 0.69 13.38
N ASP A 116 14.50 1.05 13.07
CA ASP A 116 15.04 2.41 13.22
C ASP A 116 14.42 3.45 12.28
N ARG A 117 13.71 3.02 11.24
CA ARG A 117 12.94 3.90 10.36
C ARG A 117 11.58 4.26 10.95
N VAL A 118 11.08 3.54 11.95
CA VAL A 118 9.77 3.84 12.55
C VAL A 118 9.80 5.21 13.26
N PRO A 119 8.92 6.16 12.88
CA PRO A 119 8.90 7.49 13.50
C PRO A 119 8.67 7.44 15.00
N ALA A 120 9.44 8.21 15.77
CA ALA A 120 9.40 8.20 17.25
C ALA A 120 7.98 8.43 17.82
N TRP A 121 7.17 9.28 17.19
CA TRP A 121 5.80 9.54 17.64
C TRP A 121 4.88 8.31 17.49
N GLU A 122 5.11 7.43 16.52
CA GLU A 122 4.34 6.19 16.37
C GLU A 122 4.65 5.22 17.51
N ARG A 123 5.92 5.17 17.92
CA ARG A 123 6.36 4.38 19.08
C ARG A 123 5.68 4.85 20.37
N HIS A 124 5.43 6.16 20.49
CA HIS A 124 4.72 6.73 21.65
C HIS A 124 3.19 6.60 21.57
N ARG A 125 2.60 6.60 20.37
CA ARG A 125 1.14 6.53 20.20
C ARG A 125 0.55 5.17 20.58
N ALA A 126 1.34 4.12 20.42
CA ALA A 126 0.91 2.74 20.63
C ALA A 126 2.00 1.96 21.38
N VAL A 127 2.39 2.47 22.57
CA VAL A 127 3.59 2.02 23.32
C VAL A 127 3.65 0.50 23.49
N GLU A 128 2.50 -0.15 23.69
CA GLU A 128 2.43 -1.58 23.98
C GLU A 128 2.51 -2.47 22.73
N ASN A 129 2.07 -2.01 21.56
CA ASN A 129 1.90 -2.86 20.37
C ASN A 129 2.36 -2.23 19.05
N TRP A 130 3.09 -1.10 19.07
CA TRP A 130 3.54 -0.46 17.85
C TRP A 130 4.41 -1.37 16.99
N ARG A 131 5.23 -2.25 17.60
CA ARG A 131 6.05 -3.20 16.85
C ARG A 131 5.17 -4.14 16.03
N ASP A 132 4.18 -4.78 16.64
CA ASP A 132 3.25 -5.68 15.96
C ASP A 132 2.55 -4.98 14.78
N VAL A 133 2.08 -3.74 15.00
CA VAL A 133 1.44 -2.92 13.95
C VAL A 133 2.40 -2.64 12.79
N TRP A 134 3.67 -2.35 13.07
CA TRP A 134 4.65 -2.06 12.04
C TRP A 134 5.19 -3.32 11.36
N THR A 135 5.31 -4.45 12.06
CA THR A 135 5.64 -5.76 11.49
C THR A 135 4.55 -6.21 10.52
N GLU A 136 3.27 -6.12 10.91
CA GLU A 136 2.14 -6.42 10.03
C GLU A 136 2.14 -5.51 8.78
N ARG A 137 2.52 -4.24 8.97
CA ARG A 137 2.66 -3.30 7.85
C ARG A 137 3.84 -3.67 6.93
N VAL A 138 4.98 -4.11 7.47
CA VAL A 138 6.09 -4.62 6.67
C VAL A 138 5.66 -5.84 5.87
N GLY A 139 4.92 -6.78 6.49
CA GLY A 139 4.32 -7.92 5.80
C GLY A 139 3.46 -7.49 4.60
N ARG A 140 2.55 -6.53 4.80
CA ARG A 140 1.74 -5.97 3.69
C ARG A 140 2.60 -5.39 2.57
N ILE A 141 3.70 -4.70 2.89
CA ILE A 141 4.61 -4.17 1.87
C ILE A 141 5.29 -5.30 1.11
N LEU A 142 5.78 -6.33 1.80
CA LEU A 142 6.42 -7.49 1.19
C LEU A 142 5.46 -8.20 0.22
N ASP A 143 4.22 -8.42 0.62
CA ASP A 143 3.21 -9.03 -0.25
C ASP A 143 2.92 -8.16 -1.49
N TRP A 144 2.88 -6.83 -1.34
CA TRP A 144 2.79 -5.91 -2.49
C TRP A 144 4.03 -5.95 -3.38
N LEU A 145 5.24 -6.08 -2.83
CA LEU A 145 6.46 -6.23 -3.61
C LEU A 145 6.41 -7.52 -4.43
N VAL A 146 5.91 -8.62 -3.86
CA VAL A 146 5.69 -9.88 -4.58
C VAL A 146 4.66 -9.71 -5.70
N LEU A 147 3.50 -9.12 -5.41
CA LEU A 147 2.46 -8.87 -6.42
C LEU A 147 2.95 -7.97 -7.56
N LEU A 148 3.86 -7.03 -7.27
CA LEU A 148 4.49 -6.16 -8.26
C LEU A 148 5.69 -6.81 -8.97
N GLY A 149 6.07 -8.04 -8.64
CA GLY A 149 7.24 -8.71 -9.21
C GLY A 149 8.56 -8.04 -8.86
N LEU A 150 8.63 -7.41 -7.68
CA LEU A 150 9.83 -6.78 -7.13
C LEU A 150 10.49 -7.62 -6.02
N ALA A 151 9.83 -8.68 -5.61
CA ALA A 151 10.30 -9.71 -4.69
C ALA A 151 9.62 -11.03 -5.06
N ALA A 152 10.06 -12.13 -4.47
CA ALA A 152 9.36 -13.41 -4.55
C ALA A 152 9.13 -13.98 -3.14
N ALA A 153 8.03 -14.70 -2.96
CA ALA A 153 7.80 -15.50 -1.76
C ALA A 153 8.42 -16.90 -1.95
N GLU A 154 9.28 -17.30 -1.03
CA GLU A 154 9.95 -18.60 -1.04
C GLU A 154 9.81 -19.29 0.32
N GLY A 155 9.10 -20.41 0.35
CA GLY A 155 8.80 -21.12 1.60
C GLY A 155 8.03 -20.21 2.57
N SER A 156 8.65 -19.87 3.70
CA SER A 156 8.09 -18.97 4.72
C SER A 156 8.69 -17.56 4.70
N GLY A 157 9.48 -17.22 3.69
CA GLY A 157 10.19 -15.94 3.61
C GLY A 157 10.07 -15.26 2.25
N TYR A 158 10.78 -14.16 2.12
CA TYR A 158 10.81 -13.32 0.94
C TYR A 158 12.25 -13.14 0.45
N VAL A 159 12.44 -13.14 -0.86
CA VAL A 159 13.71 -12.90 -1.53
C VAL A 159 13.62 -11.69 -2.45
N GLY A 160 14.74 -10.99 -2.63
CA GLY A 160 14.87 -9.96 -3.65
C GLY A 160 15.01 -10.59 -5.03
N VAL A 161 14.39 -10.00 -6.04
CA VAL A 161 14.58 -10.38 -7.45
C VAL A 161 15.49 -9.35 -8.12
N GLU A 162 16.48 -9.82 -8.88
CA GLU A 162 17.40 -8.97 -9.66
C GLU A 162 16.71 -8.28 -10.84
#